data_AF-A0AAF5D245-F1
#
_entry.id   AF-A0AAF5D245-F1
#
_cell.length_a   1.000
_cell.length_b   1.000
_cell.length_c   1.000
_cell.angle_alpha   90.00
_cell.angle_beta   90.00
_cell.angle_gamma   90.00
#
_symmetry.space_group_name_H-M   'P 1'
#
loop_
_entity.id
_entity.type
_entity.pdbx_description
1 polymer ?
#
loop_
_entity_poly.entity_id
_entity_poly.type
_entity_poly.pdbx_seq_one_letter_code
_entity_poly.pdbx_strand_id
1 'polypeptide(L)'
;IYIKVKMNAIELFGLWLAVFSIGFTFLPIFQVLEWKKRGSSDGFSSINLVLPMLMMSCWFKHGILTDDKNNMMINGINLFFFTFYVSIFAYYQSRRRNVLMQVMSLLTTIYFIFKHVDNTHPDKAPDVMGSIAAGTQIFGMIGGIYDLLRAIKLGTMEYIPAVIQFAIFPLTAQWTLFGYLVGNQYMFIANIAGLLLNIVTLAAYFVYPPLTWKVPIFNIEPQRKIKIISNNININYPIDCPEGTFLYCQHAFNKAMGIDINLTWKNISQIQPTVDSYMLQNVDNYIDSCQKRRDFYSCLGNKYTACINRYHLLNKIDDPSLTLSAYLYSAFWRGFDFSCNGGLTTAIYSPETFNQTSLQNDITQCQKLLLNDMKNSLNNICLNTQSYMKCMQDFYIQRINLQMGWFACEKARIQFADDCPDLRCLYNNYLINNT
;
A
#
# COMPACT_ATOMS: atom_id res chain seq x y z
N ILE A 1 -1.33 50.43 -25.59
CA ILE A 1 -1.03 49.01 -25.89
C ILE A 1 -1.73 48.15 -24.83
N TYR A 2 -3.01 47.87 -25.05
CA TYR A 2 -3.78 46.91 -24.25
C TYR A 2 -4.19 45.81 -25.23
N ILE A 3 -3.34 44.78 -25.38
CA ILE A 3 -3.72 43.57 -26.10
C ILE A 3 -4.65 42.79 -25.15
N LYS A 4 -5.96 43.08 -25.20
CA LYS A 4 -6.98 42.16 -24.71
C LYS A 4 -6.98 40.96 -25.66
N VAL A 5 -6.13 39.96 -25.40
CA VAL A 5 -6.33 38.61 -25.95
C VAL A 5 -7.65 38.12 -25.34
N LYS A 6 -8.75 38.21 -26.10
CA LYS A 6 -9.99 37.54 -25.72
C LYS A 6 -9.73 36.05 -25.87
N MET A 7 -9.39 35.37 -24.77
CA MET A 7 -9.34 33.92 -24.76
C MET A 7 -10.73 33.38 -25.14
N ASN A 8 -10.78 32.42 -26.06
CA ASN A 8 -12.04 31.76 -26.39
C ASN A 8 -12.46 30.79 -25.25
N ALA A 9 -13.71 30.35 -25.24
CA ALA A 9 -14.23 29.51 -24.15
C ALA A 9 -13.46 28.17 -24.00
N ILE A 10 -12.91 27.64 -25.10
CA ILE A 10 -12.14 26.40 -25.12
C ILE A 10 -10.76 26.62 -24.47
N GLU A 11 -10.09 27.72 -24.77
CA GLU A 11 -8.81 28.11 -24.15
C GLU A 11 -8.98 28.34 -22.65
N LEU A 12 -10.07 28.99 -22.23
CA LEU A 12 -10.40 29.15 -20.80
C LEU A 12 -10.65 27.81 -20.13
N PHE A 13 -11.36 26.89 -20.81
CA PHE A 13 -11.60 25.55 -20.28
C PHE A 13 -10.31 24.72 -20.18
N GLY A 14 -9.41 24.83 -21.17
CA GLY A 14 -8.09 24.20 -21.14
C GLY A 14 -7.20 24.75 -20.01
N LEU A 15 -7.22 26.07 -19.78
CA LEU A 15 -6.52 26.68 -18.66
C LEU A 15 -7.06 26.21 -17.30
N TRP A 16 -8.40 26.15 -17.16
CA TRP A 16 -9.05 25.59 -15.97
C TRP A 16 -8.62 24.14 -15.72
N LEU A 17 -8.64 23.30 -16.76
CA LEU A 17 -8.19 21.91 -16.69
C LEU A 17 -6.73 21.80 -16.26
N ALA A 18 -5.86 22.69 -16.76
CA ALA A 18 -4.47 22.72 -16.34
C ALA A 18 -4.33 23.06 -14.85
N VAL A 19 -5.03 24.09 -14.36
CA VAL A 19 -5.04 24.46 -12.93
C VAL A 19 -5.57 23.33 -12.05
N PHE A 20 -6.67 22.70 -12.46
CA PHE A 20 -7.27 21.59 -11.72
C PHE A 20 -6.34 20.37 -11.68
N SER A 21 -5.66 20.07 -12.81
CA SER A 21 -4.71 18.96 -12.91
C SER A 21 -3.45 19.18 -12.08
N ILE A 22 -2.94 20.41 -11.99
CA ILE A 22 -1.79 20.77 -11.17
C ILE A 22 -2.03 20.44 -9.69
N GLY A 23 -3.29 20.48 -9.21
CA GLY A 23 -3.63 20.03 -7.86
C GLY A 23 -3.23 18.56 -7.60
N PHE A 24 -3.40 17.68 -8.59
CA PHE A 24 -2.99 16.28 -8.49
C PHE A 24 -1.46 16.11 -8.53
N THR A 25 -0.75 17.00 -9.23
CA THR A 25 0.72 17.02 -9.29
C THR A 25 1.36 17.24 -7.93
N PHE A 26 0.65 17.88 -6.99
CA PHE A 26 1.13 18.07 -5.62
C PHE A 26 0.86 16.89 -4.69
N LEU A 27 0.02 15.90 -5.05
CA LEU A 27 -0.29 14.77 -4.17
C LEU A 27 0.94 13.98 -3.67
N PRO A 28 2.00 13.74 -4.47
CA PRO A 28 3.21 13.08 -3.99
C PRO A 28 3.96 13.84 -2.88
N ILE A 29 3.65 15.12 -2.62
CA ILE A 29 4.26 15.87 -1.52
C ILE A 29 4.00 15.20 -0.16
N PHE A 30 2.83 14.59 0.03
CA PHE A 30 2.52 13.85 1.25
C PHE A 30 3.45 12.64 1.43
N GLN A 31 3.86 12.00 0.34
CA GLN A 31 4.84 10.91 0.37
C GLN A 31 6.24 11.43 0.67
N VAL A 32 6.63 12.57 0.09
CA VAL A 32 7.91 13.24 0.38
C VAL A 32 8.02 13.59 1.87
N LEU A 33 6.97 14.15 2.47
CA LEU A 33 6.94 14.46 3.90
C LEU A 33 7.09 13.19 4.75
N GLU A 34 6.50 12.07 4.32
CA GLU A 34 6.65 10.78 4.98
C GLU A 34 8.08 10.23 4.86
N TRP A 35 8.72 10.30 3.68
CA TRP A 35 10.13 9.88 3.52
C TRP A 35 11.07 10.74 4.36
N LYS A 36 10.83 12.06 4.40
CA LYS A 36 11.58 12.98 5.25
C LYS A 36 11.44 12.62 6.72
N LYS A 37 10.21 12.34 7.18
CA LYS A 37 9.92 11.95 8.56
C LYS A 37 10.56 10.60 8.92
N ARG A 38 10.56 9.65 7.98
CA ARG A 38 11.15 8.31 8.15
C ARG A 38 12.68 8.32 8.01
N GLY A 39 13.26 9.31 7.34
CA GLY A 39 14.68 9.32 6.95
C GLY A 39 15.03 8.28 5.88
N SER A 40 14.04 7.62 5.28
CA SER A 40 14.21 6.61 4.23
C SER A 40 12.94 6.48 3.38
N SER A 41 13.11 6.17 2.10
CA SER A 41 12.03 5.80 1.16
C SER A 41 11.90 4.28 0.98
N ASP A 42 12.66 3.48 1.74
CA ASP A 42 12.63 2.03 1.62
C ASP A 42 11.21 1.48 1.96
N GLY A 43 10.75 0.50 1.19
CA GLY A 43 9.39 -0.04 1.26
C GLY A 43 8.38 0.69 0.37
N PHE A 44 8.72 1.85 -0.20
CA PHE A 44 7.94 2.48 -1.26
C PHE A 44 8.50 2.09 -2.64
N SER A 45 7.63 2.02 -3.65
CA SER A 45 8.03 1.77 -5.03
C SER A 45 8.20 3.08 -5.80
N SER A 46 9.35 3.26 -6.47
CA SER A 46 9.61 4.39 -7.36
C SER A 46 8.84 4.32 -8.68
N ILE A 47 8.28 3.17 -9.04
CA ILE A 47 7.64 2.99 -10.35
C ILE A 47 6.47 3.95 -10.57
N ASN A 48 5.74 4.28 -9.50
CA ASN A 48 4.62 5.21 -9.51
C ASN A 48 5.04 6.68 -9.71
N LEU A 49 6.35 6.97 -9.62
CA LEU A 49 6.93 8.28 -9.94
C LEU A 49 7.62 8.24 -11.31
N VAL A 50 8.36 7.17 -11.61
CA VAL A 50 9.15 7.07 -12.86
C VAL A 50 8.26 6.80 -14.08
N LEU A 51 7.31 5.86 -14.01
CA LEU A 51 6.50 5.47 -15.16
C LEU A 51 5.63 6.61 -15.71
N PRO A 52 4.97 7.45 -14.88
CA PRO A 52 4.21 8.60 -15.38
C PRO A 52 5.06 9.58 -16.19
N MET A 53 6.37 9.71 -15.94
CA MET A 53 7.24 10.59 -16.71
C MET A 53 7.34 10.21 -18.18
N LEU A 54 7.20 8.91 -18.52
CA LEU A 54 7.15 8.44 -19.91
C LEU A 54 5.93 9.01 -20.63
N MET A 55 4.76 8.85 -20.02
CA MET A 55 3.50 9.37 -20.54
C MET A 55 3.56 10.89 -20.72
N MET A 56 4.05 11.61 -19.71
CA MET A 56 4.13 13.06 -19.75
C MET A 56 5.12 13.57 -20.79
N SER A 57 6.25 12.89 -20.98
CA SER A 57 7.20 13.21 -22.06
C SER A 57 6.59 13.02 -23.45
N CYS A 58 5.81 11.94 -23.64
CA CYS A 58 5.11 11.68 -24.89
C CYS A 58 4.06 12.76 -25.19
N TRP A 59 3.23 13.13 -24.21
CA TRP A 59 2.25 14.20 -24.37
C TRP A 59 2.87 15.58 -24.56
N PHE A 60 3.99 15.86 -23.89
CA PHE A 60 4.73 17.10 -24.08
C PHE A 60 5.25 17.24 -25.52
N LYS A 61 5.88 16.19 -26.06
CA LYS A 61 6.34 16.16 -27.47
C LYS A 61 5.18 16.26 -28.45
N HIS A 62 4.06 15.59 -28.18
CA HIS A 62 2.84 15.75 -28.97
C HIS A 62 2.38 17.22 -28.99
N GLY A 63 2.36 17.89 -27.83
CA GLY A 63 2.00 19.31 -27.73
C GLY A 63 2.92 20.22 -28.54
N ILE A 64 4.23 19.94 -28.58
CA ILE A 64 5.18 20.67 -29.45
C ILE A 64 4.82 20.48 -30.92
N LEU A 65 4.54 19.24 -31.35
CA LEU A 65 4.26 18.91 -32.74
C LEU A 65 2.92 19.48 -33.22
N THR A 66 1.97 19.72 -32.32
CA THR A 66 0.64 20.28 -32.63
C THR A 66 0.47 21.75 -32.26
N ASP A 67 1.52 22.43 -31.76
CA ASP A 67 1.45 23.78 -31.15
C ASP A 67 0.35 23.92 -30.07
N ASP A 68 0.07 22.83 -29.33
CA ASP A 68 -0.90 22.81 -28.24
C ASP A 68 -0.25 23.27 -26.93
N LYS A 69 -0.34 24.58 -26.68
CA LYS A 69 0.21 25.25 -25.50
C LYS A 69 -0.32 24.68 -24.18
N ASN A 70 -1.57 24.23 -24.13
CA ASN A 70 -2.15 23.68 -22.90
C ASN A 70 -1.49 22.34 -22.58
N ASN A 71 -1.37 21.48 -23.59
CA ASN A 71 -0.73 20.17 -23.46
C ASN A 71 0.78 20.28 -23.16
N MET A 72 1.47 21.26 -23.76
CA MET A 72 2.86 21.58 -23.41
C MET A 72 2.99 22.05 -21.96
N MET A 73 2.15 22.99 -21.52
CA MET A 73 2.23 23.58 -20.18
C MET A 73 2.00 22.53 -19.07
N ILE A 74 0.92 21.74 -19.16
CA ILE A 74 0.59 20.76 -18.13
C ILE A 74 1.67 19.67 -18.00
N ASN A 75 2.10 19.08 -19.11
CA ASN A 75 3.08 18.01 -19.09
C ASN A 75 4.48 18.53 -18.75
N GLY A 76 4.83 19.75 -19.17
CA GLY A 76 6.09 20.39 -18.79
C GLY A 76 6.18 20.65 -17.29
N ILE A 77 5.12 21.19 -16.68
CA ILE A 77 5.03 21.41 -15.23
C ILE A 77 5.12 20.07 -14.49
N ASN A 78 4.38 19.06 -14.93
CA ASN A 78 4.41 17.76 -14.25
C ASN A 78 5.77 17.07 -14.36
N LEU A 79 6.45 17.14 -15.52
CA LEU A 79 7.80 16.61 -15.69
C LEU A 79 8.79 17.29 -14.74
N PHE A 80 8.68 18.61 -14.57
CA PHE A 80 9.49 19.37 -13.61
C PHE A 80 9.30 18.83 -12.18
N PHE A 81 8.05 18.77 -11.69
CA PHE A 81 7.77 18.28 -10.33
C PHE A 81 8.14 16.81 -10.13
N PHE A 82 7.85 15.94 -11.08
CA PHE A 82 8.18 14.52 -10.98
C PHE A 82 9.69 14.27 -11.03
N THR A 83 10.45 15.12 -11.72
CA THR A 83 11.92 15.08 -11.63
C THR A 83 12.38 15.33 -10.19
N PHE A 84 11.83 16.35 -9.49
CA PHE A 84 12.12 16.56 -8.07
C PHE A 84 11.67 15.39 -7.20
N TYR A 85 10.47 14.85 -7.39
CA TYR A 85 9.99 13.72 -6.60
C TYR A 85 10.89 12.49 -6.77
N VAL A 86 11.30 12.16 -7.99
CA VAL A 86 12.24 11.06 -8.25
C VAL A 86 13.62 11.34 -7.65
N SER A 87 14.13 12.57 -7.73
CA SER A 87 15.40 12.96 -7.10
C SER A 87 15.35 12.84 -5.58
N ILE A 88 14.27 13.31 -4.94
CA ILE A 88 14.08 13.20 -3.49
C ILE A 88 13.91 11.74 -3.07
N PHE A 89 13.14 10.95 -3.83
CA PHE A 89 13.03 9.51 -3.61
C PHE A 89 14.41 8.83 -3.68
N ALA A 90 15.19 9.13 -4.73
CA ALA A 90 16.54 8.58 -4.89
C ALA A 90 17.49 8.99 -3.75
N TYR A 91 17.34 10.18 -3.19
CA TYR A 91 18.13 10.65 -2.05
C TYR A 91 17.87 9.78 -0.80
N TYR A 92 16.60 9.48 -0.51
CA TYR A 92 16.17 8.69 0.66
C TYR A 92 16.23 7.17 0.46
N GLN A 93 16.54 6.68 -0.74
CA GLN A 93 16.61 5.24 -1.02
C GLN A 93 17.98 4.65 -0.65
N SER A 94 17.99 3.53 0.09
CA SER A 94 19.24 2.84 0.45
C SER A 94 19.97 2.29 -0.79
N ARG A 95 19.22 1.68 -1.72
CA ARG A 95 19.75 1.11 -2.98
C ARG A 95 19.48 2.02 -4.18
N ARG A 96 20.17 3.16 -4.26
CA ARG A 96 20.03 4.17 -5.33
C ARG A 96 20.20 3.61 -6.75
N ARG A 97 20.99 2.55 -6.91
CA ARG A 97 21.18 1.83 -8.19
C ARG A 97 19.86 1.40 -8.83
N ASN A 98 18.86 0.99 -8.04
CA ASN A 98 17.57 0.55 -8.57
C ASN A 98 16.80 1.71 -9.22
N VAL A 99 16.82 2.88 -8.59
CA VAL A 99 16.18 4.09 -9.12
C VAL A 99 16.94 4.57 -10.36
N LEU A 100 18.29 4.55 -10.30
CA LEU A 100 19.13 4.90 -11.45
C LEU A 100 18.85 4.01 -12.66
N MET A 101 18.74 2.69 -12.49
CA MET A 101 18.40 1.76 -13.58
C MET A 101 17.02 2.07 -14.17
N GLN A 102 16.02 2.40 -13.34
CA GLN A 102 14.69 2.79 -13.81
C GLN A 102 14.73 4.11 -14.60
N VAL A 103 15.45 5.13 -14.12
CA VAL A 103 15.61 6.41 -14.82
C VAL A 103 16.38 6.23 -16.14
N MET A 104 17.45 5.45 -16.15
CA MET A 104 18.21 5.16 -17.38
C MET A 104 17.36 4.39 -18.40
N SER A 105 16.57 3.42 -17.94
CA SER A 105 15.61 2.71 -18.79
C SER A 105 14.58 3.68 -19.38
N LEU A 106 13.98 4.54 -18.54
CA LEU A 106 13.04 5.57 -18.96
C LEU A 106 13.62 6.51 -20.03
N LEU A 107 14.81 7.09 -19.78
CA LEU A 107 15.46 8.00 -20.72
C LEU A 107 15.80 7.31 -22.05
N THR A 108 16.25 6.06 -21.98
CA THR A 108 16.54 5.23 -23.16
C THR A 108 15.26 4.98 -23.97
N THR A 109 14.15 4.64 -23.32
CA THR A 109 12.84 4.47 -23.96
C THR A 109 12.37 5.77 -24.62
N ILE A 110 12.42 6.90 -23.91
CA ILE A 110 12.04 8.21 -24.46
C ILE A 110 12.89 8.56 -25.68
N TYR A 111 14.21 8.33 -25.62
CA TYR A 111 15.12 8.59 -26.74
C TYR A 111 14.74 7.77 -27.98
N PHE A 112 14.47 6.47 -27.84
CA PHE A 112 14.08 5.63 -28.98
C PHE A 112 12.71 6.04 -29.55
N ILE A 113 11.74 6.40 -28.70
CA ILE A 113 10.44 6.90 -29.15
C ILE A 113 10.60 8.21 -29.93
N PHE A 114 11.33 9.18 -29.38
CA PHE A 114 11.51 10.48 -30.03
C PHE A 114 12.28 10.35 -31.34
N LYS A 115 13.33 9.52 -31.37
CA LYS A 115 14.06 9.21 -32.61
C LYS A 115 13.17 8.56 -33.67
N HIS A 116 12.25 7.68 -33.28
CA HIS A 116 11.29 7.08 -34.21
C HIS A 116 10.31 8.13 -34.78
N VAL A 117 9.79 9.01 -33.92
CA VAL A 117 8.88 10.10 -34.31
C VAL A 117 9.58 11.13 -35.19
N ASP A 118 10.80 11.55 -34.85
CA ASP A 118 11.57 12.54 -35.61
C ASP A 118 12.00 12.01 -36.99
N ASN A 119 12.11 10.69 -37.16
CA ASN A 119 12.36 10.04 -38.46
C ASN A 119 11.06 9.80 -39.27
N THR A 120 9.89 10.07 -38.70
CA THR A 120 8.61 9.98 -39.41
C THR A 120 8.41 11.24 -40.25
N HIS A 121 7.75 11.13 -41.41
CA HIS A 121 7.41 12.29 -42.24
C HIS A 121 6.70 13.38 -41.40
N PRO A 122 7.07 14.68 -41.50
CA PRO A 122 6.54 15.74 -40.65
C PRO A 122 5.01 15.77 -40.55
N ASP A 123 4.32 15.54 -41.68
CA ASP A 123 2.85 15.50 -41.74
C ASP A 123 2.20 14.37 -40.92
N LYS A 124 2.95 13.29 -40.62
CA LYS A 124 2.48 12.13 -39.83
C LYS A 124 3.05 12.09 -38.42
N ALA A 125 4.09 12.88 -38.14
CA ALA A 125 4.77 12.86 -36.84
C ALA A 125 3.82 13.20 -35.66
N PRO A 126 2.90 14.20 -35.76
CA PRO A 126 1.91 14.45 -34.72
C PRO A 126 1.03 13.23 -34.42
N ASP A 127 0.50 12.58 -35.45
CA ASP A 127 -0.39 11.42 -35.33
C ASP A 127 0.32 10.20 -34.71
N VAL A 128 1.55 9.94 -35.12
CA VAL A 128 2.38 8.86 -34.53
C VAL A 128 2.66 9.15 -33.06
N MET A 129 3.06 10.39 -32.72
CA MET A 129 3.34 10.78 -31.34
C MET A 129 2.07 10.74 -30.47
N GLY A 130 0.93 11.17 -31.00
CA GLY A 130 -0.37 11.14 -30.31
C GLY A 130 -0.80 9.70 -30.01
N SER A 131 -0.61 8.79 -30.98
CA SER A 131 -0.88 7.36 -30.81
C SER A 131 -0.02 6.74 -29.70
N ILE A 132 1.27 7.06 -29.67
CA ILE A 132 2.20 6.57 -28.63
C ILE A 132 1.86 7.18 -27.26
N ALA A 133 1.54 8.47 -27.21
CA ALA A 133 1.14 9.15 -25.97
C ALA A 133 -0.14 8.51 -25.38
N ALA A 134 -1.16 8.28 -26.21
CA ALA A 134 -2.37 7.57 -25.80
C ALA A 134 -2.08 6.13 -25.32
N GLY A 135 -1.24 5.40 -26.05
CA GLY A 135 -0.84 4.04 -25.69
C GLY A 135 -0.11 3.97 -24.35
N THR A 136 0.85 4.87 -24.09
CA THR A 136 1.57 4.93 -22.81
C THR A 136 0.66 5.30 -21.64
N GLN A 137 -0.31 6.20 -21.86
CA GLN A 137 -1.34 6.54 -20.87
C GLN A 137 -2.23 5.33 -20.53
N ILE A 138 -2.74 4.62 -21.54
CA ILE A 138 -3.58 3.43 -21.34
C ILE A 138 -2.78 2.31 -20.66
N PHE A 139 -1.53 2.09 -21.06
CA PHE A 139 -0.65 1.11 -20.41
C PHE A 139 -0.42 1.44 -18.93
N GLY A 140 -0.28 2.72 -18.58
CA GLY A 140 -0.17 3.18 -17.20
C GLY A 140 -1.37 2.81 -16.31
N MET A 141 -2.53 2.50 -16.90
CA MET A 141 -3.74 2.11 -16.16
C MET A 141 -3.73 0.65 -15.67
N ILE A 142 -2.79 -0.18 -16.14
CA ILE A 142 -2.73 -1.62 -15.80
C ILE A 142 -2.70 -1.84 -14.28
N GLY A 143 -1.99 -0.99 -13.53
CA GLY A 143 -1.97 -1.07 -12.06
C GLY A 143 -3.36 -0.89 -11.45
N GLY A 144 -4.12 0.12 -11.91
CA GLY A 144 -5.49 0.35 -11.45
C GLY A 144 -6.45 -0.76 -11.85
N ILE A 145 -6.28 -1.35 -13.05
CA ILE A 145 -7.06 -2.53 -13.48
C ILE A 145 -6.76 -3.72 -12.56
N TYR A 146 -5.49 -3.96 -12.25
CA TYR A 146 -5.09 -5.03 -11.34
C TYR A 146 -5.70 -4.86 -9.94
N ASP A 147 -5.63 -3.65 -9.38
CA ASP A 147 -6.21 -3.35 -8.07
C ASP A 147 -7.72 -3.54 -8.05
N LEU A 148 -8.42 -3.12 -9.11
CA LEU A 148 -9.87 -3.34 -9.26
C LEU A 148 -10.21 -4.84 -9.35
N LEU A 149 -9.51 -5.60 -10.19
CA LEU A 149 -9.71 -7.05 -10.30
C LEU A 149 -9.44 -7.76 -8.97
N ARG A 150 -8.42 -7.30 -8.23
CA ARG A 150 -8.11 -7.80 -6.89
C ARG A 150 -9.22 -7.49 -5.90
N ALA A 151 -9.77 -6.26 -5.90
CA ALA A 151 -10.88 -5.86 -5.05
C ALA A 151 -12.15 -6.70 -5.32
N ILE A 152 -12.47 -6.92 -6.60
CA ILE A 152 -13.59 -7.79 -7.02
C ILE A 152 -13.37 -9.21 -6.52
N LYS A 153 -12.16 -9.77 -6.68
CA LYS A 153 -11.82 -11.12 -6.19
C LYS A 153 -11.93 -11.23 -4.67
N LEU A 154 -11.55 -10.19 -3.94
CA LEU A 154 -11.67 -10.12 -2.48
C LEU A 154 -13.10 -9.84 -2.01
N GLY A 155 -14.01 -9.49 -2.92
CA GLY A 155 -15.40 -9.15 -2.61
C GLY A 155 -15.55 -7.82 -1.86
N THR A 156 -14.56 -6.93 -1.91
CA THR A 156 -14.61 -5.63 -1.22
C THR A 156 -13.70 -4.58 -1.84
N MET A 157 -14.16 -3.33 -1.84
CA MET A 157 -13.41 -2.15 -2.26
C MET A 157 -12.58 -1.49 -1.14
N GLU A 158 -12.35 -2.19 -0.02
CA GLU A 158 -11.60 -1.70 1.16
C GLU A 158 -10.27 -1.02 0.82
N TYR A 159 -9.55 -1.53 -0.18
CA TYR A 159 -8.18 -1.13 -0.53
C TYR A 159 -8.09 -0.06 -1.62
N ILE A 160 -9.21 0.32 -2.25
CA ILE A 160 -9.24 1.38 -3.26
C ILE A 160 -9.78 2.64 -2.57
N PRO A 161 -9.03 3.75 -2.52
CA PRO A 161 -9.52 4.96 -1.84
C PRO A 161 -10.62 5.67 -2.65
N ALA A 162 -11.85 5.68 -2.12
CA ALA A 162 -13.00 6.30 -2.81
C ALA A 162 -12.80 7.79 -3.10
N VAL A 163 -12.21 8.55 -2.17
CA VAL A 163 -11.97 10.00 -2.33
C VAL A 163 -11.13 10.31 -3.58
N ILE A 164 -10.11 9.50 -3.85
CA ILE A 164 -9.27 9.67 -5.05
C ILE A 164 -10.08 9.35 -6.31
N GLN A 165 -10.91 8.31 -6.28
CA GLN A 165 -11.77 7.95 -7.42
C GLN A 165 -12.81 9.05 -7.73
N PHE A 166 -13.38 9.68 -6.70
CA PHE A 166 -14.29 10.82 -6.86
C PHE A 166 -13.60 12.07 -7.41
N ALA A 167 -12.32 12.27 -7.08
CA ALA A 167 -11.56 13.38 -7.63
C ALA A 167 -11.14 13.13 -9.10
N ILE A 168 -10.80 11.88 -9.43
CA ILE A 168 -10.41 11.48 -10.80
C ILE A 168 -11.60 11.50 -11.76
N PHE A 169 -12.81 11.15 -11.33
CA PHE A 169 -14.00 11.13 -12.19
C PHE A 169 -14.25 12.46 -12.95
N PRO A 170 -14.42 13.62 -12.28
CA PRO A 170 -14.62 14.88 -12.98
C PRO A 170 -13.36 15.30 -13.75
N LEU A 171 -12.16 14.91 -13.31
CA LEU A 171 -10.92 15.19 -14.05
C LEU A 171 -10.94 14.52 -15.43
N THR A 172 -11.13 13.20 -15.46
CA THR A 172 -11.12 12.41 -16.71
C THR A 172 -12.32 12.73 -17.60
N ALA A 173 -13.49 13.02 -17.02
CA ALA A 173 -14.66 13.48 -17.77
C ALA A 173 -14.39 14.82 -18.47
N GLN A 174 -13.78 15.78 -17.78
CA GLN A 174 -13.43 17.07 -18.37
C GLN A 174 -12.34 16.95 -19.43
N TRP A 175 -11.31 16.13 -19.23
CA TRP A 175 -10.29 15.88 -20.26
C TRP A 175 -10.85 15.12 -21.48
N THR A 176 -11.81 14.22 -21.27
CA THR A 176 -12.53 13.56 -22.36
C THR A 176 -13.31 14.59 -23.18
N LEU A 177 -14.08 15.45 -22.51
CA LEU A 177 -14.82 16.53 -23.17
C LEU A 177 -13.89 17.50 -23.90
N PHE A 178 -12.79 17.89 -23.26
CA PHE A 178 -11.81 18.79 -23.86
C PHE A 178 -11.19 18.18 -25.11
N GLY A 179 -10.73 16.92 -25.06
CA GLY A 179 -10.19 16.20 -26.21
C GLY A 179 -11.16 16.12 -27.39
N TYR A 180 -12.45 15.91 -27.12
CA TYR A 180 -13.51 15.98 -28.12
C TYR A 180 -13.66 17.39 -28.72
N LEU A 181 -13.72 18.42 -27.86
CA LEU A 181 -13.93 19.82 -28.29
C LEU A 181 -12.77 20.39 -29.11
N VAL A 182 -11.53 19.99 -28.82
CA VAL A 182 -10.35 20.43 -29.59
C VAL A 182 -10.08 19.56 -30.82
N GLY A 183 -10.87 18.50 -31.05
CA GLY A 183 -10.67 17.57 -32.17
C GLY A 183 -9.43 16.68 -32.04
N ASN A 184 -8.88 16.52 -30.83
CA ASN A 184 -7.72 15.66 -30.58
C ASN A 184 -8.17 14.24 -30.25
N GLN A 185 -8.26 13.40 -31.28
CA GLN A 185 -8.72 12.01 -31.18
C GLN A 185 -7.89 11.16 -30.20
N TYR A 186 -6.58 11.40 -30.11
CA TYR A 186 -5.70 10.63 -29.23
C TYR A 186 -5.98 10.94 -27.76
N MET A 187 -6.13 12.23 -27.43
CA MET A 187 -6.48 12.68 -26.09
C MET A 187 -7.88 12.17 -25.72
N PHE A 188 -8.82 12.24 -26.65
CA PHE A 188 -10.17 11.72 -26.46
C PHE A 188 -10.16 10.21 -26.13
N ILE A 189 -9.51 9.39 -26.95
CA ILE A 189 -9.44 7.93 -26.76
C ILE A 189 -8.75 7.58 -25.42
N ALA A 190 -7.62 8.20 -25.11
CA ALA A 190 -6.87 7.94 -23.87
C ALA A 190 -7.68 8.29 -22.62
N ASN A 191 -8.42 9.40 -22.65
CA ASN A 191 -9.25 9.82 -21.52
C ASN A 191 -10.56 9.01 -21.41
N ILE A 192 -11.15 8.56 -22.53
CA ILE A 192 -12.26 7.59 -22.50
C ILE A 192 -11.85 6.31 -21.79
N ALA A 193 -10.66 5.76 -22.08
CA ALA A 193 -10.18 4.55 -21.40
C ALA A 193 -10.09 4.74 -19.88
N GLY A 194 -9.56 5.90 -19.44
CA GLY A 194 -9.49 6.25 -18.02
C GLY A 194 -10.85 6.49 -17.38
N LEU A 195 -11.76 7.15 -18.11
CA LEU A 195 -13.13 7.39 -17.66
C LEU A 195 -13.91 6.09 -17.50
N LEU A 196 -13.80 5.15 -18.44
CA LEU A 196 -14.42 3.83 -18.34
C LEU A 196 -13.90 3.05 -17.12
N LEU A 197 -12.58 3.01 -16.90
CA LEU A 197 -12.00 2.36 -15.72
C LEU A 197 -12.52 2.98 -14.43
N ASN A 198 -12.60 4.32 -14.36
CA ASN A 198 -13.08 5.01 -13.18
C ASN A 198 -14.59 4.82 -12.96
N ILE A 199 -15.42 4.80 -14.01
CA ILE A 199 -16.85 4.45 -13.93
C ILE A 199 -17.03 3.04 -13.38
N VAL A 200 -16.29 2.05 -13.91
CA VAL A 200 -16.39 0.66 -13.42
C VAL A 200 -15.93 0.59 -11.95
N THR A 201 -14.86 1.29 -11.59
CA THR A 201 -14.38 1.36 -10.20
C THR A 201 -15.42 1.98 -9.27
N LEU A 202 -16.07 3.07 -9.68
CA LEU A 202 -17.12 3.72 -8.89
C LEU A 202 -18.37 2.83 -8.78
N ALA A 203 -18.76 2.16 -9.86
CA ALA A 203 -19.87 1.20 -9.86
C ALA A 203 -19.58 -0.01 -8.95
N ALA A 204 -18.33 -0.45 -8.87
CA ALA A 204 -17.92 -1.58 -8.02
C ALA A 204 -18.17 -1.32 -6.52
N TYR A 205 -18.21 -0.07 -6.04
CA TYR A 205 -18.57 0.22 -4.64
C TYR A 205 -20.01 -0.17 -4.28
N PHE A 206 -20.93 -0.16 -5.26
CA PHE A 206 -22.32 -0.57 -5.01
C PHE A 206 -22.45 -2.09 -4.87
N VAL A 207 -21.62 -2.84 -5.61
CA VAL A 207 -21.65 -4.32 -5.62
C VAL A 207 -20.76 -4.89 -4.51
N TYR A 208 -19.61 -4.26 -4.25
CA TYR A 208 -18.60 -4.69 -3.30
C TYR A 208 -18.26 -3.58 -2.30
N PRO A 209 -19.18 -3.12 -1.42
CA PRO A 209 -18.89 -2.04 -0.48
C PRO A 209 -17.65 -2.32 0.38
N PRO A 210 -17.00 -1.29 0.95
CA PRO A 210 -15.91 -1.48 1.90
C PRO A 210 -16.37 -2.26 3.14
N LEU A 211 -15.43 -2.86 3.85
CA LEU A 211 -15.73 -3.64 5.05
C LEU A 211 -15.88 -2.73 6.28
N THR A 212 -15.04 -1.69 6.39
CA THR A 212 -14.87 -0.94 7.64
C THR A 212 -15.33 0.50 7.58
N TRP A 213 -15.38 1.10 6.39
CA TRP A 213 -15.69 2.52 6.21
C TRP A 213 -16.86 2.73 5.24
N LYS A 214 -17.56 3.83 5.46
CA LYS A 214 -18.69 4.24 4.63
C LYS A 214 -18.20 4.99 3.40
N VAL A 215 -18.71 4.63 2.22
CA VAL A 215 -18.31 5.30 0.97
C VAL A 215 -18.77 6.76 0.99
N PRO A 216 -17.84 7.74 0.94
CA PRO A 216 -18.21 9.16 0.86
C PRO A 216 -19.07 9.43 -0.39
N ILE A 217 -19.84 10.52 -0.42
CA ILE A 217 -20.72 10.95 -1.54
C ILE A 217 -21.89 9.99 -1.81
N PHE A 218 -21.65 8.72 -2.13
CA PHE A 218 -22.70 7.73 -2.39
C PHE A 218 -23.41 7.24 -1.13
N ASN A 219 -22.85 7.51 0.06
CA ASN A 219 -23.46 7.16 1.35
C ASN A 219 -23.70 5.63 1.49
N ILE A 220 -22.91 4.82 0.78
CA ILE A 220 -23.01 3.35 0.81
C ILE A 220 -22.43 2.86 2.13
N GLU A 221 -23.28 2.24 2.93
CA GLU A 221 -22.88 1.66 4.21
C GLU A 221 -21.86 0.54 4.01
N PRO A 222 -20.89 0.39 4.94
CA PRO A 222 -19.98 -0.74 4.89
C PRO A 222 -20.77 -2.05 4.94
N GLN A 223 -20.22 -3.11 4.33
CA GLN A 223 -20.85 -4.45 4.34
C GLN A 223 -21.13 -4.93 5.78
N ARG A 224 -20.33 -4.45 6.74
CA ARG A 224 -20.55 -4.65 8.16
C ARG A 224 -20.94 -3.34 8.81
N LYS A 225 -22.23 -3.18 9.12
CA LYS A 225 -22.69 -2.15 10.05
C LYS A 225 -22.12 -2.48 11.43
N ILE A 226 -21.07 -1.77 11.85
CA ILE A 226 -20.73 -1.68 13.27
C ILE A 226 -21.92 -0.97 13.93
N LYS A 227 -22.80 -1.73 14.59
CA LYS A 227 -23.82 -1.17 15.49
C LYS A 227 -23.09 -0.59 16.70
N ILE A 228 -22.70 0.68 16.62
CA ILE A 228 -22.32 1.46 17.79
C ILE A 228 -23.63 1.78 18.51
N ILE A 229 -24.06 0.91 19.42
CA ILE A 229 -25.09 1.26 20.40
C ILE A 229 -24.35 2.03 21.50
N SER A 230 -24.43 3.34 21.40
CA SER A 230 -24.18 4.26 22.50
C SER A 230 -25.16 3.93 23.63
N ASN A 231 -24.65 3.45 24.77
CA ASN A 231 -25.07 3.84 26.11
C ASN A 231 -24.27 3.00 27.12
N ASN A 232 -23.52 3.70 27.97
CA ASN A 232 -22.65 3.20 29.03
C ASN A 232 -21.36 2.57 28.51
N ILE A 233 -20.22 2.94 29.08
CA ILE A 233 -18.87 2.56 28.63
C ILE A 233 -18.72 1.03 28.72
N ASN A 234 -19.14 0.34 27.66
CA ASN A 234 -19.02 -1.10 27.42
C ASN A 234 -18.61 -1.22 25.96
N ILE A 235 -17.35 -1.59 25.71
CA ILE A 235 -16.85 -1.89 24.37
C ILE A 235 -17.53 -3.20 23.95
N ASN A 236 -18.77 -3.11 23.45
CA ASN A 236 -19.52 -4.24 22.94
C ASN A 236 -19.07 -4.49 21.50
N TYR A 237 -17.85 -5.00 21.33
CA TYR A 237 -17.44 -5.60 20.07
C TYR A 237 -18.42 -6.75 19.83
N PRO A 238 -19.25 -6.77 18.77
CA PRO A 238 -20.12 -7.91 18.51
C PRO A 238 -19.21 -9.11 18.20
N ILE A 239 -18.97 -9.92 19.23
CA ILE A 239 -18.19 -11.15 19.13
C ILE A 239 -19.06 -12.17 18.39
N ASP A 240 -19.00 -12.11 17.07
CA ASP A 240 -19.67 -13.00 16.15
C ASP A 240 -18.61 -13.91 15.52
N CYS A 241 -18.24 -14.95 16.26
CA CYS A 241 -17.35 -16.00 15.82
C CYS A 241 -18.03 -17.37 15.93
N PRO A 242 -18.22 -18.11 14.83
CA PRO A 242 -18.72 -19.48 14.86
C PRO A 242 -17.61 -20.42 15.38
N GLU A 243 -17.62 -20.73 16.68
CA GLU A 243 -16.57 -21.50 17.38
C GLU A 243 -16.19 -22.80 16.66
N GLY A 244 -17.17 -23.56 16.19
CA GLY A 244 -16.92 -24.81 15.48
C GLY A 244 -16.14 -24.60 14.18
N THR A 245 -16.47 -23.56 13.43
CA THR A 245 -15.73 -23.18 12.22
C THR A 245 -14.35 -22.65 12.58
N PHE A 246 -14.22 -21.84 13.62
CA PHE A 246 -12.92 -21.32 14.06
C PHE A 246 -11.95 -22.45 14.45
N LEU A 247 -12.43 -23.40 15.25
CA LEU A 247 -11.65 -24.57 15.64
C LEU A 247 -11.30 -25.44 14.43
N TYR A 248 -12.27 -25.66 13.53
CA TYR A 248 -12.03 -26.39 12.26
C TYR A 248 -10.93 -25.73 11.42
N CYS A 249 -11.00 -24.41 11.22
CA CYS A 249 -10.00 -23.67 10.45
C CYS A 249 -8.62 -23.73 11.13
N GLN A 250 -8.57 -23.63 12.47
CA GLN A 250 -7.32 -23.76 13.22
C GLN A 250 -6.72 -25.16 13.07
N HIS A 251 -7.54 -26.22 13.17
CA HIS A 251 -7.09 -27.60 12.96
C HIS A 251 -6.54 -27.80 11.54
N ALA A 252 -7.22 -27.24 10.53
CA ALA A 252 -6.77 -27.31 9.15
C ALA A 252 -5.42 -26.59 8.95
N PHE A 253 -5.25 -25.42 9.55
CA PHE A 253 -3.97 -24.69 9.56
C PHE A 253 -2.86 -25.49 10.28
N ASN A 254 -3.14 -26.04 11.47
CA ASN A 254 -2.18 -26.85 12.21
C ASN A 254 -1.72 -28.05 11.39
N LYS A 255 -2.67 -28.78 10.79
CA LYS A 255 -2.37 -29.91 9.92
C LYS A 255 -1.48 -29.50 8.74
N ALA A 256 -1.76 -28.36 8.11
CA ALA A 256 -0.97 -27.85 7.00
C ALA A 256 0.45 -27.41 7.42
N MET A 257 0.62 -26.93 8.65
CA MET A 257 1.91 -26.51 9.21
C MET A 257 2.68 -27.63 9.93
N GLY A 258 2.14 -28.85 10.01
CA GLY A 258 2.76 -29.96 10.75
C GLY A 258 2.70 -29.79 12.28
N ILE A 259 1.73 -29.02 12.77
CA ILE A 259 1.48 -28.77 14.19
C ILE A 259 0.43 -29.77 14.70
N ASP A 260 0.52 -30.19 15.97
CA ASP A 260 -0.53 -31.02 16.59
C ASP A 260 -1.90 -30.34 16.44
N ILE A 261 -2.84 -31.08 15.84
CA ILE A 261 -4.18 -30.59 15.52
C ILE A 261 -4.95 -30.19 16.77
N ASN A 262 -4.64 -30.73 17.94
CA ASN A 262 -5.34 -30.41 19.20
C ASN A 262 -4.92 -29.06 19.81
N LEU A 263 -3.84 -28.43 19.31
CA LEU A 263 -3.38 -27.14 19.81
C LEU A 263 -4.30 -26.02 19.34
N THR A 264 -4.73 -25.18 20.27
CA THR A 264 -5.63 -24.05 20.00
C THR A 264 -4.93 -22.72 20.30
N TRP A 265 -5.66 -21.61 20.24
CA TRP A 265 -5.15 -20.30 20.66
C TRP A 265 -4.59 -20.30 22.09
N LYS A 266 -5.07 -21.19 22.96
CA LYS A 266 -4.55 -21.39 24.33
C LYS A 266 -3.07 -21.80 24.34
N ASN A 267 -2.59 -22.45 23.27
CA ASN A 267 -1.24 -23.01 23.14
C ASN A 267 -0.36 -22.22 22.17
N ILE A 268 -0.58 -20.91 22.02
CA ILE A 268 0.16 -20.06 21.07
C ILE A 268 1.68 -20.11 21.25
N SER A 269 2.16 -20.35 22.48
CA SER A 269 3.58 -20.51 22.79
C SER A 269 4.24 -21.73 22.11
N GLN A 270 3.45 -22.70 21.64
CA GLN A 270 3.92 -23.84 20.84
C GLN A 270 3.67 -23.64 19.35
N ILE A 271 2.56 -22.99 18.98
CA ILE A 271 2.17 -22.75 17.59
C ILE A 271 3.14 -21.76 16.92
N GLN A 272 3.34 -20.58 17.52
CA GLN A 272 4.10 -19.51 16.89
C GLN A 272 5.56 -19.91 16.58
N PRO A 273 6.34 -20.49 17.51
CA PRO A 273 7.73 -20.88 17.20
C PRO A 273 7.83 -21.91 16.08
N THR A 274 6.88 -22.84 15.97
CA THR A 274 6.86 -23.83 14.88
C THR A 274 6.61 -23.15 13.53
N VAL A 275 5.67 -22.21 13.48
CA VAL A 275 5.38 -21.43 12.27
C VAL A 275 6.60 -20.58 11.87
N ASP A 276 7.14 -19.80 12.80
CA ASP A 276 8.30 -18.93 12.56
C ASP A 276 9.52 -19.76 12.11
N SER A 277 9.79 -20.90 12.76
CA SER A 277 10.89 -21.81 12.41
C SER A 277 10.76 -22.39 10.99
N TYR A 278 9.56 -22.80 10.58
CA TYR A 278 9.33 -23.30 9.23
C TYR A 278 9.46 -22.19 8.19
N MET A 279 8.78 -21.06 8.44
CA MET A 279 8.68 -19.91 7.52
C MET A 279 10.05 -19.28 7.23
N LEU A 280 10.94 -19.24 8.22
CA LEU A 280 12.24 -18.56 8.12
C LEU A 280 13.37 -19.45 7.57
N GLN A 281 13.10 -20.69 7.15
CA GLN A 281 14.13 -21.57 6.56
C GLN A 281 14.59 -21.11 5.18
N ASN A 282 13.66 -20.71 4.31
CA ASN A 282 13.92 -20.27 2.94
C ASN A 282 12.71 -19.54 2.36
N VAL A 283 12.87 -18.97 1.16
CA VAL A 283 11.81 -18.20 0.47
C VAL A 283 10.59 -19.07 0.13
N ASP A 284 10.79 -20.32 -0.29
CA ASP A 284 9.69 -21.21 -0.68
C ASP A 284 8.80 -21.54 0.52
N ASN A 285 9.39 -21.89 1.66
CA ASN A 285 8.68 -22.10 2.91
C ASN A 285 7.97 -20.83 3.39
N TYR A 286 8.56 -19.65 3.14
CA TYR A 286 7.93 -18.38 3.49
C TYR A 286 6.64 -18.17 2.68
N ILE A 287 6.73 -18.36 1.36
CA ILE A 287 5.59 -18.25 0.45
C ILE A 287 4.52 -19.30 0.78
N ASP A 288 4.94 -20.54 1.02
CA ASP A 288 4.04 -21.63 1.42
C ASP A 288 3.33 -21.35 2.75
N SER A 289 4.05 -20.84 3.76
CA SER A 289 3.46 -20.38 5.02
C SER A 289 2.41 -19.28 4.79
N CYS A 290 2.69 -18.34 3.88
CA CYS A 290 1.75 -17.29 3.51
C CYS A 290 0.52 -17.80 2.74
N GLN A 291 0.66 -18.87 1.96
CA GLN A 291 -0.48 -19.56 1.35
C GLN A 291 -1.36 -20.21 2.42
N LYS A 292 -0.76 -20.93 3.38
CA LYS A 292 -1.49 -21.55 4.51
C LYS A 292 -2.20 -20.51 5.38
N ARG A 293 -1.57 -19.34 5.62
CA ARG A 293 -2.21 -18.18 6.27
C ARG A 293 -3.43 -17.69 5.49
N ARG A 294 -3.31 -17.57 4.17
CA ARG A 294 -4.41 -17.18 3.29
C ARG A 294 -5.56 -18.19 3.34
N ASP A 295 -5.26 -19.48 3.41
CA ASP A 295 -6.27 -20.53 3.47
C ASP A 295 -7.02 -20.49 4.81
N PHE A 296 -6.31 -20.26 5.92
CA PHE A 296 -6.94 -20.01 7.22
C PHE A 296 -7.86 -18.77 7.19
N TYR A 297 -7.38 -17.67 6.62
CA TYR A 297 -8.20 -16.47 6.41
C TYR A 297 -9.45 -16.77 5.56
N SER A 298 -9.28 -17.52 4.46
CA SER A 298 -10.38 -17.89 3.57
C SER A 298 -11.39 -18.82 4.25
N CYS A 299 -10.93 -19.71 5.12
CA CYS A 299 -11.77 -20.64 5.87
C CYS A 299 -12.71 -19.91 6.83
N LEU A 300 -12.21 -18.89 7.53
CA LEU A 300 -13.03 -18.03 8.39
C LEU A 300 -13.81 -16.96 7.61
N GLY A 301 -13.31 -16.57 6.44
CA GLY A 301 -13.90 -15.55 5.58
C GLY A 301 -14.14 -14.24 6.33
N ASN A 302 -15.39 -13.78 6.33
CA ASN A 302 -15.74 -12.55 7.03
C ASN A 302 -15.60 -12.68 8.57
N LYS A 303 -15.62 -13.88 9.14
CA LYS A 303 -15.47 -14.06 10.60
C LYS A 303 -14.03 -13.96 11.07
N TYR A 304 -13.04 -13.92 10.17
CA TYR A 304 -11.62 -13.91 10.51
C TYR A 304 -11.28 -12.87 11.58
N THR A 305 -11.52 -11.58 11.30
CA THR A 305 -11.19 -10.48 12.22
C THR A 305 -11.88 -10.60 13.56
N ALA A 306 -13.10 -11.14 13.59
CA ALA A 306 -13.86 -11.33 14.83
C ALA A 306 -13.34 -12.52 15.66
N CYS A 307 -12.99 -13.63 15.00
CA CYS A 307 -12.50 -14.85 15.64
C CYS A 307 -11.06 -14.71 16.16
N ILE A 308 -10.18 -14.00 15.46
CA ILE A 308 -8.83 -13.75 15.99
C ILE A 308 -8.78 -12.53 16.93
N ASN A 309 -9.93 -11.88 17.18
CA ASN A 309 -9.98 -10.67 17.99
C ASN A 309 -9.66 -10.98 19.46
N ARG A 310 -8.87 -10.13 20.10
CA ARG A 310 -8.55 -10.24 21.53
C ARG A 310 -9.82 -10.34 22.41
N TYR A 311 -10.83 -9.51 22.17
CA TYR A 311 -12.01 -9.41 23.02
C TYR A 311 -12.86 -10.67 22.92
N HIS A 312 -12.89 -11.28 21.73
CA HIS A 312 -13.48 -12.60 21.55
C HIS A 312 -12.78 -13.65 22.40
N LEU A 313 -11.45 -13.75 22.31
CA LEU A 313 -10.66 -14.75 23.04
C LEU A 313 -10.70 -14.53 24.55
N LEU A 314 -10.65 -13.28 25.00
CA LEU A 314 -10.78 -12.90 26.42
C LEU A 314 -12.15 -13.33 27.00
N ASN A 315 -13.21 -13.29 26.19
CA ASN A 315 -14.54 -13.77 26.59
C ASN A 315 -14.66 -15.32 26.63
N LYS A 316 -13.60 -16.05 26.24
CA LYS A 316 -13.52 -17.52 26.32
C LYS A 316 -12.61 -18.01 27.45
N ILE A 317 -12.08 -17.10 28.26
CA ILE A 317 -11.18 -17.44 29.33
C ILE A 317 -11.96 -18.02 30.51
N ASP A 318 -11.64 -19.27 30.82
CA ASP A 318 -12.04 -20.01 32.02
C ASP A 318 -10.95 -20.00 33.10
N ASP A 319 -9.68 -19.89 32.68
CA ASP A 319 -8.51 -19.79 33.55
C ASP A 319 -7.73 -18.49 33.29
N PRO A 320 -7.58 -17.57 34.27
CA PRO A 320 -6.81 -16.34 34.15
C PRO A 320 -5.39 -16.51 33.58
N SER A 321 -4.77 -17.70 33.72
CA SER A 321 -3.46 -18.00 33.14
C SER A 321 -3.43 -17.88 31.61
N LEU A 322 -4.59 -18.01 30.93
CA LEU A 322 -4.75 -17.93 29.48
C LEU A 322 -4.86 -16.49 28.95
N THR A 323 -4.92 -15.49 29.83
CA THR A 323 -5.05 -14.08 29.43
C THR A 323 -3.94 -13.69 28.47
N LEU A 324 -2.69 -14.00 28.79
CA LEU A 324 -1.55 -13.71 27.92
C LEU A 324 -1.65 -14.42 26.56
N SER A 325 -2.13 -15.67 26.53
CA SER A 325 -2.33 -16.43 25.29
C SER A 325 -3.33 -15.75 24.36
N ALA A 326 -4.42 -15.17 24.88
CA ALA A 326 -5.41 -14.44 24.08
C ALA A 326 -4.79 -13.22 23.37
N TYR A 327 -3.94 -12.45 24.07
CA TYR A 327 -3.22 -11.32 23.48
C TYR A 327 -2.21 -11.78 22.41
N LEU A 328 -1.39 -12.76 22.76
CA LEU A 328 -0.33 -13.26 21.87
C LEU A 328 -0.89 -13.93 20.62
N TYR A 329 -2.02 -14.62 20.70
CA TYR A 329 -2.62 -15.25 19.54
C TYR A 329 -3.16 -14.22 18.53
N SER A 330 -3.81 -13.16 19.01
CA SER A 330 -4.25 -12.06 18.14
C SER A 330 -3.05 -11.34 17.51
N ALA A 331 -2.02 -11.08 18.32
CA ALA A 331 -0.76 -10.50 17.88
C ALA A 331 -0.08 -11.36 16.80
N PHE A 332 0.04 -12.68 17.03
CA PHE A 332 0.64 -13.63 16.09
C PHE A 332 0.03 -13.48 14.69
N TRP A 333 -1.29 -13.56 14.58
CA TRP A 333 -1.96 -13.46 13.29
C TRP A 333 -1.74 -12.10 12.62
N ARG A 334 -1.84 -10.99 13.35
CA ARG A 334 -1.56 -9.65 12.79
C ARG A 334 -0.14 -9.51 12.27
N GLY A 335 0.83 -10.03 13.02
CA GLY A 335 2.24 -10.05 12.59
C GLY A 335 2.44 -10.93 11.36
N PHE A 336 1.76 -12.07 11.29
CA PHE A 336 1.79 -12.98 10.15
C PHE A 336 1.13 -12.34 8.91
N ASP A 337 0.05 -11.60 9.09
CA ASP A 337 -0.64 -10.82 8.05
C ASP A 337 0.27 -9.76 7.47
N PHE A 338 1.00 -9.02 8.33
CA PHE A 338 2.00 -8.08 7.85
C PHE A 338 3.09 -8.80 7.06
N SER A 339 3.69 -9.85 7.61
CA SER A 339 4.74 -10.65 6.97
C SER A 339 4.35 -11.15 5.58
N CYS A 340 3.10 -11.59 5.41
CA CYS A 340 2.60 -12.12 4.14
C CYS A 340 1.98 -11.08 3.19
N ASN A 341 1.78 -9.84 3.63
CA ASN A 341 1.24 -8.76 2.81
C ASN A 341 2.23 -7.59 2.74
N GLY A 342 2.08 -6.58 3.61
CA GLY A 342 2.86 -5.33 3.55
C GLY A 342 4.38 -5.52 3.76
N GLY A 343 4.79 -6.62 4.38
CA GLY A 343 6.18 -6.98 4.63
C GLY A 343 6.77 -8.00 3.64
N LEU A 344 5.95 -8.62 2.77
CA LEU A 344 6.36 -9.79 1.99
C LEU A 344 7.58 -9.51 1.12
N THR A 345 7.55 -8.41 0.35
CA THR A 345 8.65 -8.04 -0.55
C THR A 345 9.94 -7.79 0.22
N THR A 346 9.87 -7.14 1.39
CA THR A 346 11.05 -6.92 2.22
C THR A 346 11.59 -8.25 2.74
N ALA A 347 10.73 -9.14 3.23
CA ALA A 347 11.16 -10.43 3.76
C ALA A 347 11.84 -11.32 2.70
N ILE A 348 11.23 -11.50 1.52
CA ILE A 348 11.74 -12.43 0.49
C ILE A 348 12.96 -11.91 -0.26
N TYR A 349 13.12 -10.57 -0.38
CA TYR A 349 14.27 -9.96 -1.06
C TYR A 349 15.44 -9.63 -0.12
N SER A 350 15.31 -9.92 1.17
CA SER A 350 16.36 -9.80 2.18
C SER A 350 16.86 -11.18 2.59
N PRO A 351 18.01 -11.66 2.08
CA PRO A 351 18.60 -12.95 2.47
C PRO A 351 18.75 -13.11 3.99
N GLU A 352 18.93 -11.99 4.70
CA GLU A 352 19.08 -11.92 6.15
C GLU A 352 17.82 -12.37 6.90
N THR A 353 16.64 -12.32 6.26
CA THR A 353 15.40 -12.89 6.80
C THR A 353 15.54 -14.37 7.10
N PHE A 354 16.29 -15.11 6.27
CA PHE A 354 16.42 -16.57 6.34
C PHE A 354 17.68 -17.05 7.07
N ASN A 355 18.57 -16.11 7.43
CA ASN A 355 19.80 -16.40 8.15
C ASN A 355 19.82 -15.69 9.51
N GLN A 356 18.86 -16.02 10.37
CA GLN A 356 18.69 -15.39 11.67
C GLN A 356 19.47 -16.07 12.80
N THR A 357 20.33 -17.03 12.51
CA THR A 357 21.10 -17.76 13.53
C THR A 357 21.90 -16.82 14.43
N SER A 358 22.43 -15.73 13.88
CA SER A 358 23.16 -14.70 14.63
C SER A 358 22.28 -13.75 15.44
N LEU A 359 20.97 -13.71 15.17
CA LEU A 359 19.98 -12.81 15.77
C LEU A 359 19.04 -13.51 16.74
N GLN A 360 18.99 -14.85 16.70
CA GLN A 360 18.04 -15.65 17.45
C GLN A 360 18.04 -15.30 18.95
N ASN A 361 19.22 -15.06 19.53
CA ASN A 361 19.35 -14.68 20.94
C ASN A 361 18.75 -13.29 21.21
N ASP A 362 19.03 -12.29 20.36
CA ASP A 362 18.50 -10.93 20.52
C ASP A 362 16.97 -10.91 20.36
N ILE A 363 16.45 -11.62 19.34
CA ILE A 363 15.01 -11.80 19.10
C ILE A 363 14.34 -12.42 20.33
N THR A 364 14.90 -13.54 20.80
CA THR A 364 14.37 -14.28 21.95
C THR A 364 14.40 -13.42 23.21
N GLN A 365 15.44 -12.60 23.39
CA GLN A 365 15.55 -11.68 24.52
C GLN A 365 14.48 -10.59 24.46
N CYS A 366 14.30 -9.91 23.33
CA CYS A 366 13.26 -8.89 23.16
C CYS A 366 11.86 -9.47 23.41
N GLN A 367 11.60 -10.67 22.89
CA GLN A 367 10.33 -11.38 23.13
C GLN A 367 10.13 -11.74 24.60
N LYS A 368 11.16 -12.28 25.28
CA LYS A 368 11.10 -12.60 26.72
C LYS A 368 10.82 -11.36 27.57
N LEU A 369 11.45 -10.22 27.25
CA LEU A 369 11.20 -8.95 27.94
C LEU A 369 9.74 -8.53 27.80
N LEU A 370 9.23 -8.51 26.56
CA LEU A 370 7.81 -8.20 26.31
C LEU A 370 6.88 -9.15 27.09
N LEU A 371 7.14 -10.45 27.06
CA LEU A 371 6.32 -11.44 27.76
C LEU A 371 6.32 -11.24 29.28
N ASN A 372 7.47 -10.94 29.87
CA ASN A 372 7.59 -10.64 31.30
C ASN A 372 6.86 -9.34 31.66
N ASP A 373 7.03 -8.30 30.85
CA ASP A 373 6.38 -7.00 31.07
C ASP A 373 4.85 -7.12 30.97
N MET A 374 4.35 -7.85 29.97
CA MET A 374 2.92 -8.14 29.83
C MET A 374 2.38 -9.01 30.96
N LYS A 375 3.15 -9.99 31.46
CA LYS A 375 2.74 -10.81 32.61
C LYS A 375 2.60 -9.99 33.89
N ASN A 376 3.43 -8.97 34.07
CA ASN A 376 3.44 -8.12 35.26
C ASN A 376 2.39 -6.99 35.20
N SER A 377 2.16 -6.38 34.03
CA SER A 377 1.18 -5.29 33.86
C SER A 377 0.64 -5.21 32.43
N LEU A 378 -0.52 -5.84 32.20
CA LEU A 378 -1.27 -5.72 30.95
C LEU A 378 -1.75 -4.28 30.67
N ASN A 379 -1.97 -3.46 31.72
CA ASN A 379 -2.40 -2.07 31.57
C ASN A 379 -1.36 -1.20 30.84
N ASN A 380 -0.09 -1.61 30.85
CA ASN A 380 1.01 -0.92 30.19
C ASN A 380 1.32 -1.50 28.81
N ILE A 381 0.40 -2.25 28.19
CA ILE A 381 0.64 -2.95 26.91
C ILE A 381 1.28 -2.04 25.85
N CYS A 382 0.79 -0.83 25.65
CA CYS A 382 1.35 0.08 24.64
C CYS A 382 2.77 0.53 24.96
N LEU A 383 3.07 0.78 26.23
CA LEU A 383 4.43 1.13 26.67
C LEU A 383 5.38 -0.05 26.49
N ASN A 384 4.95 -1.25 26.90
CA ASN A 384 5.72 -2.48 26.79
C ASN A 384 5.96 -2.84 25.31
N THR A 385 4.94 -2.68 24.46
CA THR A 385 5.07 -2.87 23.01
C THR A 385 6.01 -1.84 22.39
N GLN A 386 5.97 -0.57 22.79
CA GLN A 386 6.92 0.43 22.28
C GLN A 386 8.37 0.05 22.62
N SER A 387 8.62 -0.46 23.83
CA SER A 387 9.93 -0.98 24.24
C SER A 387 10.34 -2.21 23.42
N TYR A 388 9.41 -3.14 23.18
CA TYR A 388 9.65 -4.31 22.34
C TYR A 388 9.97 -3.94 20.89
N MET A 389 9.19 -3.02 20.30
CA MET A 389 9.42 -2.51 18.95
C MET A 389 10.81 -1.90 18.82
N LYS A 390 11.22 -1.09 19.80
CA LYS A 390 12.56 -0.50 19.84
C LYS A 390 13.64 -1.58 19.97
N CYS A 391 13.47 -2.54 20.87
CA CYS A 391 14.40 -3.65 21.04
C CYS A 391 14.61 -4.41 19.72
N MET A 392 13.52 -4.74 19.04
CA MET A 392 13.56 -5.38 17.72
C MET A 392 14.25 -4.50 16.68
N GLN A 393 13.86 -3.24 16.58
CA GLN A 393 14.43 -2.30 15.62
C GLN A 393 15.94 -2.17 15.80
N ASP A 394 16.40 -2.02 17.05
CA ASP A 394 17.76 -1.64 17.37
C ASP A 394 18.79 -2.70 16.90
N PHE A 395 18.57 -3.98 17.19
CA PHE A 395 19.52 -5.03 16.78
C PHE A 395 19.44 -5.31 15.27
N TYR A 396 18.26 -5.21 14.65
CA TYR A 396 18.14 -5.39 13.20
C TYR A 396 18.85 -4.27 12.44
N ILE A 397 18.78 -3.02 12.93
CA ILE A 397 19.56 -1.91 12.37
C ILE A 397 21.06 -2.16 12.57
N GLN A 398 21.49 -2.53 13.77
CA GLN A 398 22.89 -2.70 14.11
C GLN A 398 23.56 -3.88 13.37
N ARG A 399 22.84 -4.98 13.20
CA ARG A 399 23.41 -6.23 12.66
C ARG A 399 23.10 -6.49 11.19
N ILE A 400 22.09 -5.83 10.63
CA ILE A 400 21.69 -6.02 9.23
C ILE A 400 21.66 -4.69 8.48
N ASN A 401 20.57 -3.92 8.60
CA ASN A 401 20.38 -2.64 7.93
C ASN A 401 19.08 -1.95 8.38
N LEU A 402 18.92 -0.69 7.95
CA LEU A 402 17.73 0.13 8.23
C LEU A 402 16.42 -0.48 7.72
N GLN A 403 16.45 -1.16 6.58
CA GLN A 403 15.26 -1.79 5.98
C GLN A 403 14.74 -2.94 6.85
N MET A 404 15.63 -3.81 7.34
CA MET A 404 15.27 -4.89 8.24
C MET A 404 14.89 -4.39 9.64
N GLY A 405 15.54 -3.31 10.10
CA GLY A 405 15.13 -2.59 11.30
C GLY A 405 13.69 -2.10 11.24
N TRP A 406 13.33 -1.47 10.11
CA TRP A 406 11.95 -1.06 9.85
C TRP A 406 11.00 -2.24 9.81
N PHE A 407 11.35 -3.28 9.05
CA PHE A 407 10.49 -4.46 8.88
C PHE A 407 10.18 -5.12 10.22
N ALA A 408 11.20 -5.31 11.07
CA ALA A 408 11.04 -5.89 12.39
C ALA A 408 10.19 -5.01 13.32
N CYS A 409 10.44 -3.70 13.31
CA CYS A 409 9.65 -2.76 14.08
C CYS A 409 8.18 -2.71 13.62
N GLU A 410 7.94 -2.66 12.32
CA GLU A 410 6.60 -2.55 11.75
C GLU A 410 5.80 -3.83 11.95
N LYS A 411 6.45 -5.00 11.86
CA LYS A 411 5.87 -6.28 12.29
C LYS A 411 5.41 -6.19 13.74
N ALA A 412 6.28 -5.76 14.65
CA ALA A 412 5.96 -5.61 16.08
C ALA A 412 4.86 -4.57 16.34
N ARG A 413 4.84 -3.45 15.60
CA ARG A 413 3.82 -2.40 15.72
C ARG A 413 2.43 -2.92 15.36
N ILE A 414 2.33 -3.61 14.23
CA ILE A 414 1.05 -4.12 13.70
C ILE A 414 0.43 -5.18 14.61
N GLN A 415 1.25 -5.97 15.30
CA GLN A 415 0.81 -6.97 16.28
C GLN A 415 -0.14 -6.39 17.35
N PHE A 416 0.04 -5.12 17.72
CA PHE A 416 -0.72 -4.48 18.81
C PHE A 416 -1.45 -3.19 18.37
N ALA A 417 -1.50 -2.91 17.07
CA ALA A 417 -2.02 -1.64 16.55
C ALA A 417 -3.48 -1.34 16.93
N ASP A 418 -4.31 -2.36 17.18
CA ASP A 418 -5.70 -2.16 17.61
C ASP A 418 -5.84 -1.69 19.06
N ASP A 419 -4.90 -2.01 19.96
CA ASP A 419 -4.90 -1.43 21.32
C ASP A 419 -4.16 -0.11 21.35
N CYS A 420 -3.11 -0.04 20.53
CA CYS A 420 -2.08 0.98 20.62
C CYS A 420 -1.94 1.68 19.26
N PRO A 421 -2.97 2.44 18.82
CA PRO A 421 -3.00 3.07 17.50
C PRO A 421 -1.91 4.12 17.33
N ASP A 422 -1.33 4.60 18.43
CA ASP A 422 -0.29 5.64 18.45
C ASP A 422 1.14 5.11 18.39
N LEU A 423 1.36 3.79 18.40
CA LEU A 423 2.70 3.21 18.26
C LEU A 423 3.33 3.63 16.94
N ARG A 424 4.62 3.97 16.96
CA ARG A 424 5.39 4.34 15.75
C ARG A 424 6.79 3.75 15.81
N CYS A 425 7.29 3.38 14.64
CA CYS A 425 8.70 3.09 14.44
C CYS A 425 9.46 4.41 14.25
N LEU A 426 10.28 4.77 15.24
CA LEU A 426 11.01 6.04 15.25
C LEU A 426 12.48 5.78 14.89
N TYR A 427 13.02 6.49 13.90
CA TYR A 427 14.42 6.35 13.48
C TYR A 427 15.37 7.36 14.14
N ASN A 428 14.84 8.31 14.91
CA ASN A 428 15.55 9.53 15.30
C ASN A 428 16.88 9.31 16.04
N ASN A 429 17.10 8.15 16.67
CA ASN A 429 18.36 7.86 17.36
C ASN A 429 19.49 7.33 16.45
N TYR A 430 19.19 6.84 15.24
CA TYR A 430 20.18 6.24 14.34
C TYR A 430 20.71 7.20 13.26
N LEU A 431 19.96 8.26 12.97
CA LEU A 431 20.35 9.29 12.01
C LEU A 431 21.36 10.30 12.60
N ILE A 432 21.51 10.35 13.93
CA ILE A 432 22.38 11.30 14.62
C ILE A 432 23.81 10.74 14.81
N ASN A 433 23.99 9.42 14.77
CA ASN A 433 25.29 8.77 15.03
C ASN A 433 26.03 8.28 13.77
N ASN A 434 25.47 8.51 12.56
CA ASN A 434 26.04 8.09 11.27
C ASN A 434 26.19 9.24 10.25
N THR A 435 26.11 10.49 10.72
CA THR A 435 26.60 11.69 10.03
C THR A 435 27.85 12.17 10.75
#